data_AF-A0A4R4Z461-F1
#
_entry.id   AF-A0A4R4Z461-F1
#
_cell.length_a   1.000
_cell.length_b   1.000
_cell.length_c   1.000
_cell.angle_alpha   90.00
_cell.angle_beta   90.00
_cell.angle_gamma   90.00
#
_symmetry.space_group_name_H-M   'P 1'
#
loop_
_entity.id
_entity.type
_entity.pdbx_description
1 polymer ?
#
loop_
_entity_poly.entity_id
_entity_poly.type
_entity_poly.pdbx_seq_one_letter_code
_entity_poly.pdbx_strand_id
1 'polypeptide(L)'
;MDEPMLNGGSLTARLRTDHVYKGERKAEFEVFTKAQGAACGYEFVKGARYLVFAGAQSSGLSTTLCSGNRLLPAGDRPLRLSDRTQGVEPLTRELIAALGTPARAPGLPARANHEPAPISDWAGPTVIATVMGAIVLSGIAWTRKLSQPGHGQSAPETRPTR
;
A
#
# COMPACT_ATOMS: atom_id res chain seq x y z
N MET A 1 -35.18 5.24 -5.34
CA MET A 1 -34.40 4.95 -6.56
C MET A 1 -34.37 6.24 -7.36
N ASP A 2 -33.44 7.10 -6.99
CA ASP A 2 -33.26 8.41 -7.62
C ASP A 2 -32.24 8.25 -8.73
N GLU A 3 -32.73 8.12 -9.96
CA GLU A 3 -31.90 8.12 -11.15
C GLU A 3 -31.94 9.52 -11.78
N PRO A 4 -30.92 10.37 -11.58
CA PRO A 4 -30.73 11.54 -12.41
C PRO A 4 -29.77 11.17 -13.55
N MET A 5 -30.21 10.35 -14.49
CA MET A 5 -29.48 10.11 -15.74
C MET A 5 -30.12 10.85 -16.90
N LEU A 6 -29.77 12.14 -17.08
CA LEU A 6 -29.88 12.77 -18.39
C LEU A 6 -28.72 13.70 -18.78
N ASN A 7 -27.73 14.00 -17.92
CA ASN A 7 -26.67 14.97 -18.26
C ASN A 7 -25.28 14.60 -17.71
N GLY A 8 -24.77 13.39 -18.01
CA GLY A 8 -23.33 13.04 -17.96
C GLY A 8 -22.51 13.81 -16.91
N GLY A 9 -22.94 13.70 -15.65
CA GLY A 9 -22.50 14.59 -14.57
C GLY A 9 -21.00 14.57 -14.38
N SER A 10 -20.49 15.55 -13.65
CA SER A 10 -19.06 15.69 -13.40
C SER A 10 -18.75 15.61 -11.92
N LEU A 11 -17.57 15.08 -11.62
CA LEU A 11 -17.02 14.98 -10.28
C LEU A 11 -15.71 15.76 -10.21
N THR A 12 -15.48 16.40 -9.07
CA THR A 12 -14.19 17.01 -8.73
C THR A 12 -13.56 16.20 -7.62
N ALA A 13 -12.39 15.62 -7.91
CA ALA A 13 -11.57 14.94 -6.92
C ALA A 13 -10.55 15.93 -6.35
N ARG A 14 -10.52 16.04 -5.02
CA ARG A 14 -9.51 16.81 -4.30
C ARG A 14 -8.41 15.89 -3.83
N LEU A 15 -7.21 16.07 -4.36
CA LEU A 15 -6.09 15.15 -4.22
C LEU A 15 -4.96 15.81 -3.43
N ARG A 16 -4.65 15.28 -2.25
CA ARG A 16 -3.40 15.61 -1.56
C ARG A 16 -2.23 15.03 -2.33
N THR A 17 -1.21 15.85 -2.56
CA THR A 17 -0.07 15.50 -3.41
C THR A 17 1.12 15.08 -2.57
N ASP A 18 1.70 13.92 -2.85
CA ASP A 18 2.98 13.51 -2.26
C ASP A 18 4.17 14.05 -3.07
N HIS A 19 4.12 13.82 -4.38
CA HIS A 19 5.16 14.16 -5.35
C HIS A 19 4.53 14.66 -6.65
N VAL A 20 5.17 15.64 -7.27
CA VAL A 20 4.84 16.16 -8.61
C VAL A 20 5.96 15.77 -9.56
N TYR A 21 5.60 15.09 -10.64
CA TYR A 21 6.53 14.71 -11.71
C TYR A 21 6.63 15.76 -12.81
N LYS A 22 5.56 16.53 -13.03
CA LYS A 22 5.51 17.58 -14.05
C LYS A 22 4.54 18.68 -13.64
N GLY A 23 4.91 19.92 -13.94
CA GLY A 23 4.07 21.09 -13.72
C GLY A 23 4.31 21.78 -12.36
N GLU A 24 3.32 22.54 -11.93
CA GLU A 24 3.38 23.34 -10.70
C GLU A 24 3.44 22.45 -9.45
N ARG A 25 4.18 22.89 -8.42
CA ARG A 25 4.31 22.15 -7.16
C ARG A 25 3.31 22.66 -6.13
N LYS A 26 2.17 21.97 -6.00
CA LYS A 26 1.12 22.27 -5.02
C LYS A 26 0.94 21.11 -4.04
N ALA A 27 0.48 21.43 -2.83
CA ALA A 27 0.15 20.43 -1.80
C ALA A 27 -1.16 19.69 -2.13
N GLU A 28 -2.04 20.32 -2.89
CA GLU A 28 -3.35 19.79 -3.26
C GLU A 28 -3.70 20.21 -4.70
N PHE A 29 -4.40 19.32 -5.41
CA PHE A 29 -5.00 19.61 -6.70
C PHE A 29 -6.48 19.24 -6.70
N GLU A 30 -7.28 20.07 -7.36
CA GLU A 30 -8.62 19.70 -7.78
C GLU A 30 -8.57 19.22 -9.22
N VAL A 31 -9.05 17.99 -9.46
CA VAL A 31 -9.07 17.36 -10.78
C VAL A 31 -10.49 16.97 -11.12
N PHE A 32 -10.95 17.45 -12.27
CA PHE A 32 -12.26 17.18 -12.82
C PHE A 32 -12.29 15.91 -13.66
N THR A 33 -13.39 15.16 -13.58
CA THR A 33 -13.68 14.04 -14.49
C THR A 33 -15.19 13.83 -14.64
N LYS A 34 -15.60 13.02 -15.61
CA LYS A 34 -16.99 12.60 -15.74
C LYS A 34 -17.34 11.59 -14.64
N ALA A 35 -18.59 11.61 -14.17
CA ALA A 35 -19.07 10.73 -13.11
C ALA A 35 -19.26 9.28 -13.58
N GLN A 36 -19.41 9.07 -14.89
CA GLN A 36 -19.79 7.78 -15.46
C GLN A 36 -18.65 7.22 -16.32
N GLY A 37 -18.31 5.94 -16.11
CA GLY A 37 -17.30 5.26 -16.92
C GLY A 37 -17.63 5.24 -18.41
N ALA A 38 -18.91 5.06 -18.78
CA ALA A 38 -19.36 5.11 -20.18
C ALA A 38 -19.12 6.48 -20.86
N ALA A 39 -18.95 7.55 -20.07
CA ALA A 39 -18.60 8.89 -20.53
C ALA A 39 -17.09 9.20 -20.35
N CYS A 40 -16.25 8.17 -20.28
CA CYS A 40 -14.81 8.27 -20.01
C CYS A 40 -14.45 8.82 -18.62
N GLY A 41 -15.35 8.69 -17.65
CA GLY A 41 -15.13 9.09 -16.26
C GLY A 41 -14.09 8.22 -15.55
N TYR A 42 -13.20 8.84 -14.79
CA TYR A 42 -12.26 8.13 -13.92
C TYR A 42 -12.81 8.06 -12.49
N GLU A 43 -12.86 6.86 -11.92
CA GLU A 43 -13.34 6.67 -10.56
C GLU A 43 -12.21 6.85 -9.54
N PHE A 44 -12.36 7.83 -8.66
CA PHE A 44 -11.47 8.03 -7.51
C PHE A 44 -12.09 7.46 -6.24
N VAL A 45 -11.32 6.66 -5.52
CA VAL A 45 -11.68 6.10 -4.21
C VAL A 45 -11.00 6.93 -3.13
N LYS A 46 -11.79 7.40 -2.15
CA LYS A 46 -11.25 8.18 -1.02
C LYS A 46 -10.24 7.33 -0.24
N GLY A 47 -9.11 7.95 0.13
CA GLY A 47 -8.04 7.31 0.90
C GLY A 47 -7.10 6.43 0.06
N ALA A 48 -7.41 6.17 -1.21
CA ALA A 48 -6.50 5.51 -2.12
C ALA A 48 -5.46 6.49 -2.68
N ARG A 49 -4.37 5.92 -3.21
CA ARG A 49 -3.23 6.64 -3.74
C ARG A 49 -3.13 6.44 -5.24
N TYR A 50 -2.77 7.48 -5.98
CA TYR A 50 -2.80 7.45 -7.44
C TYR A 50 -1.56 8.10 -8.07
N LEU A 51 -1.16 7.63 -9.25
CA LEU A 51 -0.48 8.44 -10.25
C LEU A 51 -1.57 8.99 -11.18
N VAL A 52 -1.69 10.31 -11.25
CA VAL A 52 -2.72 10.99 -12.03
C VAL A 52 -2.07 11.78 -13.16
N PHE A 53 -2.54 11.54 -14.39
CA PHE A 53 -2.23 12.35 -15.55
C PHE A 53 -3.42 13.29 -15.78
N ALA A 54 -3.19 14.58 -15.55
CA ALA A 54 -4.21 15.60 -15.74
C ALA A 54 -3.72 16.67 -16.72
N GLY A 55 -4.63 17.11 -17.59
CA GLY A 55 -4.41 18.21 -18.53
C GLY A 55 -5.23 19.43 -18.13
N ALA A 56 -4.70 20.61 -18.40
CA ALA A 56 -5.45 21.86 -18.25
C ALA A 56 -6.52 21.97 -19.35
N GLN A 57 -7.74 22.27 -18.93
CA GLN A 57 -8.87 22.67 -19.76
C GLN A 57 -9.39 24.04 -19.29
N SER A 58 -10.37 24.61 -19.99
CA SER A 58 -10.97 25.90 -19.66
C SER A 58 -11.54 25.96 -18.23
N SER A 59 -11.97 24.84 -17.67
CA SER A 59 -12.52 24.71 -16.31
C SER A 59 -11.51 24.27 -15.24
N GLY A 60 -10.22 24.12 -15.59
CA GLY A 60 -9.18 23.66 -14.68
C GLY A 60 -8.54 22.33 -15.09
N LEU A 61 -7.92 21.62 -14.13
CA LEU A 61 -7.29 20.33 -14.41
C LEU A 61 -8.34 19.25 -14.59
N SER A 62 -8.14 18.38 -15.57
CA SER A 62 -9.08 17.34 -15.95
C SER A 62 -8.37 16.03 -16.27
N THR A 63 -9.07 14.92 -16.05
CA THR A 63 -8.58 13.58 -16.40
C THR A 63 -9.72 12.65 -16.81
N THR A 64 -9.38 11.56 -17.47
CA THR A 64 -10.33 10.55 -17.97
C THR A 64 -9.83 9.13 -17.71
N LEU A 65 -10.69 8.12 -17.92
CA LEU A 65 -10.28 6.72 -17.83
C LEU A 65 -9.16 6.35 -18.82
N CYS A 66 -9.03 7.09 -19.93
CA CYS A 66 -8.01 6.87 -20.95
C CYS A 66 -6.69 7.59 -20.66
N SER A 67 -6.60 8.42 -19.63
CA SER A 67 -5.43 9.29 -19.39
C SER A 67 -4.19 8.53 -18.87
N GLY A 68 -4.29 7.22 -18.63
CA GLY A 68 -3.19 6.41 -18.09
C GLY A 68 -3.03 6.50 -16.57
N ASN A 69 -4.06 7.00 -15.87
CA ASN A 69 -4.09 7.05 -14.41
C ASN A 69 -3.94 5.66 -13.80
N ARG A 70 -3.26 5.59 -12.65
CA ARG A 70 -2.95 4.32 -11.98
C ARG A 70 -3.21 4.40 -10.50
N LEU A 71 -3.86 3.37 -9.95
CA LEU A 71 -3.91 3.12 -8.53
C LEU A 71 -2.54 2.61 -8.05
N LEU A 72 -2.06 3.14 -6.94
CA LEU A 72 -0.76 2.83 -6.34
C LEU A 72 -0.94 2.12 -4.99
N PRO A 73 0.08 1.35 -4.55
CA PRO A 73 0.17 0.92 -3.17
C PRO A 73 0.22 2.12 -2.21
N ALA A 74 -0.27 1.92 -0.98
CA ALA A 74 -0.23 2.93 0.06
C ALA A 74 1.20 3.41 0.41
N GLY A 75 1.28 4.61 0.97
CA GLY A 75 2.53 5.29 1.35
C GLY A 75 2.68 6.64 0.66
N ASP A 76 3.83 7.30 0.85
CA ASP A 76 4.13 8.65 0.36
C ASP A 76 5.49 8.73 -0.37
N ARG A 77 6.12 7.59 -0.67
CA ARG A 77 7.39 7.55 -1.40
C ARG A 77 7.19 7.72 -2.90
N PRO A 78 8.18 8.22 -3.66
CA PRO A 78 8.08 8.24 -5.11
C PRO A 78 7.80 6.87 -5.73
N LEU A 79 7.17 6.90 -6.90
CA LEU A 79 6.90 5.75 -7.75
C LEU A 79 8.18 5.01 -8.11
N ARG A 80 8.15 3.68 -8.02
CA ARG A 80 9.24 2.77 -8.40
C ARG A 80 8.69 1.73 -9.36
N LEU A 81 9.55 1.23 -10.24
CA LEU A 81 9.20 0.17 -11.20
C LEU A 81 8.63 -1.09 -10.52
N SER A 82 9.06 -1.39 -9.29
CA SER A 82 8.59 -2.54 -8.50
C SER A 82 7.18 -2.36 -7.90
N ASP A 83 6.55 -1.20 -8.06
CA ASP A 83 5.26 -0.91 -7.44
C ASP A 83 4.15 -1.67 -8.18
N ARG A 84 3.30 -2.37 -7.41
CA ARG A 84 2.13 -3.06 -7.95
C ARG A 84 1.03 -2.05 -8.24
N THR A 85 1.03 -1.49 -9.45
CA THR A 85 0.03 -0.51 -9.89
C THR A 85 -1.13 -1.16 -10.61
N GLN A 86 -2.33 -0.59 -10.53
CA GLN A 86 -3.47 -1.00 -11.35
C GLN A 86 -3.84 0.16 -12.30
N GLY A 87 -3.88 -0.12 -13.60
CA GLY A 87 -4.20 0.83 -14.65
C GLY A 87 -4.25 0.12 -16.00
N VAL A 88 -4.60 0.86 -17.06
CA VAL A 88 -4.77 0.30 -18.42
C VAL A 88 -3.49 -0.28 -19.01
N GLU A 89 -2.34 0.28 -18.64
CA GLU A 89 -1.03 -0.18 -19.11
C GLU A 89 -0.16 -0.60 -17.91
N PRO A 90 0.85 -1.48 -18.09
CA PRO A 90 1.85 -1.76 -17.07
C PRO A 90 2.73 -0.55 -16.75
N LEU A 91 3.35 -0.53 -15.56
CA LEU A 91 4.38 0.44 -15.23
C LEU A 91 5.70 0.01 -15.88
N THR A 92 6.22 0.81 -16.81
CA THR A 92 7.42 0.47 -17.58
C THR A 92 8.62 1.33 -17.20
N ARG A 93 9.83 0.91 -17.59
CA ARG A 93 11.06 1.71 -17.37
C ARG A 93 10.99 3.01 -18.14
N GLU A 94 10.44 2.95 -19.35
CA GLU A 94 10.28 4.06 -20.27
C GLU A 94 9.34 5.11 -19.67
N LEU A 95 8.22 4.68 -19.08
CA LEU A 95 7.30 5.59 -18.39
C LEU A 95 7.96 6.25 -17.18
N ILE A 96 8.66 5.49 -16.34
CA ILE A 96 9.39 6.05 -15.19
C ILE A 96 10.44 7.07 -15.64
N ALA A 97 11.19 6.77 -16.70
CA ALA A 97 12.16 7.69 -17.26
C ALA A 97 11.50 8.96 -17.82
N ALA A 98 10.36 8.83 -18.51
CA ALA A 98 9.61 9.95 -19.08
C ALA A 98 8.98 10.85 -18.01
N LEU A 99 8.59 10.30 -16.85
CA LEU A 99 8.12 11.08 -15.70
C LEU A 99 9.23 11.91 -15.06
N GLY A 100 10.49 11.51 -15.23
CA GLY A 100 11.65 12.22 -14.71
C GLY A 100 11.74 12.22 -13.19
N THR A 101 12.41 13.23 -12.64
CA THR A 101 12.70 13.32 -11.21
C THR A 101 11.49 13.84 -10.43
N PRO A 102 10.98 13.10 -9.42
CA PRO A 102 9.87 13.55 -8.59
C PRO A 102 10.29 14.74 -7.72
N ALA A 103 9.48 15.79 -7.70
CA ALA A 103 9.60 16.88 -6.74
C ALA A 103 8.59 16.70 -5.60
N ARG A 104 9.05 16.70 -4.35
CA ARG A 104 8.14 16.58 -3.19
C ARG A 104 7.19 17.78 -3.12
N ALA A 105 5.93 17.53 -2.81
CA ALA A 105 4.96 18.59 -2.61
C ALA A 105 5.34 19.46 -1.38
N PRO A 106 5.03 20.77 -1.39
CA PRO A 106 5.28 21.66 -0.26
C PRO A 106 4.49 21.23 0.99
N GLY A 107 5.03 21.50 2.17
CA GLY A 107 4.30 21.32 3.44
C GLY A 107 4.21 19.89 3.97
N LEU A 108 4.70 18.88 3.25
CA LEU A 108 4.89 17.54 3.81
C LEU A 108 6.11 17.56 4.74
N PRO A 109 6.00 17.09 6.00
CA PRO A 109 7.18 16.92 6.82
C PRO A 109 8.16 15.98 6.09
N ALA A 110 9.43 16.36 6.05
CA ALA A 110 10.47 15.41 5.68
C ALA A 110 10.26 14.20 6.61
N ARG A 111 10.11 12.99 6.05
CA ARG A 111 9.97 11.78 6.85
C ARG A 111 11.04 11.85 7.92
N ALA A 112 10.64 12.08 9.16
CA ALA A 112 11.52 11.89 10.29
C ALA A 112 11.98 10.44 10.12
N ASN A 113 13.29 10.26 9.97
CA ASN A 113 13.88 8.94 10.15
C ASN A 113 13.20 8.41 11.42
N HIS A 114 12.50 7.27 11.32
CA HIS A 114 12.00 6.59 12.50
C HIS A 114 13.24 6.07 13.25
N GLU A 115 13.92 6.98 13.93
CA GLU A 115 14.44 6.68 15.24
C GLU A 115 13.20 6.27 16.06
N PRO A 116 13.16 5.04 16.60
CA PRO A 116 12.08 4.67 17.51
C PRO A 116 11.98 5.78 18.54
N ALA A 117 10.79 6.35 18.72
CA ALA A 117 10.58 7.32 19.80
C ALA A 117 11.19 6.72 21.07
N PRO A 118 12.02 7.46 21.84
CA PRO A 118 12.53 6.94 23.09
C PRO A 118 11.32 6.52 23.91
N ILE A 119 11.21 5.22 24.16
CA ILE A 119 10.34 4.69 25.19
C ILE A 119 10.66 5.50 26.43
N SER A 120 9.73 6.37 26.80
CA SER A 120 9.81 7.13 28.03
C SER A 120 9.75 6.12 29.16
N ASP A 121 10.91 5.80 29.71
CA ASP A 121 11.05 5.16 31.01
C ASP A 121 10.60 6.16 32.07
N TRP A 122 9.29 6.38 32.17
CA TRP A 122 8.71 7.02 33.33
C TRP A 122 8.80 6.03 34.50
N ALA A 123 9.97 6.01 35.11
CA ALA A 123 10.16 5.54 36.47
C ALA A 123 9.29 6.42 37.40
N GLY A 124 8.07 5.93 37.68
CA GLY A 124 7.28 6.33 38.83
C GLY A 124 7.25 5.17 39.84
N PRO A 125 7.43 5.42 41.15
CA PRO A 125 7.53 4.36 42.14
C PRO A 125 6.13 3.82 42.54
N THR A 126 6.10 2.61 43.12
CA THR A 126 4.97 1.96 43.86
C THR A 126 3.86 1.36 42.96
N VAL A 127 3.48 0.08 43.03
CA VAL A 127 3.15 -0.76 44.20
C VAL A 127 3.55 -2.23 43.97
N ILE A 128 4.27 -2.78 44.96
CA ILE A 128 4.55 -4.21 45.12
C ILE A 128 3.24 -4.91 45.51
N ALA A 129 2.75 -5.83 44.67
CA ALA A 129 1.79 -6.85 45.08
C ALA A 129 2.45 -8.23 44.89
N THR A 130 3.17 -8.67 45.92
CA THR A 130 3.69 -10.03 46.04
C THR A 130 2.53 -10.99 46.25
N VAL A 131 2.18 -11.77 45.24
CA VAL A 131 1.40 -13.00 45.43
C VAL A 131 2.38 -14.16 45.57
N MET A 132 2.77 -14.46 46.81
CA MET A 132 3.34 -15.76 47.15
C MET A 132 2.22 -16.80 47.08
N GLY A 133 2.20 -17.57 45.98
CA GLY A 133 1.45 -18.81 45.86
C GLY A 133 2.43 -19.97 45.75
N ALA A 134 2.81 -20.55 46.90
CA ALA A 134 3.57 -21.77 46.97
C ALA A 134 2.73 -22.95 46.49
N ILE A 135 3.11 -23.61 45.39
CA ILE A 135 2.66 -24.99 45.10
C ILE A 135 3.85 -25.83 44.61
N VAL A 136 4.43 -26.52 45.59
CA VAL A 136 4.84 -27.94 45.63
C VAL A 136 5.58 -28.51 44.40
N LEU A 137 6.86 -28.80 44.64
CA LEU A 137 7.70 -29.73 43.90
C LEU A 137 6.99 -31.09 43.73
N SER A 138 6.75 -31.50 42.50
CA SER A 138 6.57 -32.90 42.14
C SER A 138 7.43 -33.18 40.93
N GLY A 139 8.65 -33.63 41.21
CA GLY A 139 9.52 -34.22 40.22
C GLY A 139 8.91 -35.52 39.74
N ILE A 140 8.73 -35.63 38.43
CA ILE A 140 8.62 -36.93 37.76
C ILE A 140 9.61 -36.88 36.60
N ALA A 141 10.81 -37.37 36.89
CA ALA A 141 11.81 -37.74 35.91
C ALA A 141 11.27 -38.93 35.10
N TRP A 142 11.03 -38.75 33.80
CA TRP A 142 10.89 -39.88 32.89
C TRP A 142 12.15 -40.01 32.06
N THR A 143 13.02 -40.87 32.58
CA THR A 143 14.13 -41.47 31.90
C THR A 143 13.66 -42.28 30.69
N ARG A 144 14.24 -41.95 29.55
CA ARG A 144 14.66 -42.84 28.46
C ARG A 144 14.31 -44.31 28.65
N LYS A 145 13.50 -44.86 27.73
CA LYS A 145 13.59 -46.28 27.37
C LYS A 145 13.77 -46.40 25.86
N LEU A 146 15.02 -46.66 25.49
CA LEU A 146 15.36 -47.27 24.21
C LEU A 146 14.73 -48.67 24.16
N SER A 147 14.11 -48.99 23.03
CA SER A 147 14.31 -50.26 22.32
C SER A 147 13.76 -50.15 20.90
N GLN A 148 14.65 -50.41 19.94
CA GLN A 148 14.46 -50.60 18.49
C GLN A 148 13.74 -51.95 18.21
N PRO A 149 13.76 -52.56 17.00
CA PRO A 149 13.87 -52.08 15.61
C PRO A 149 12.73 -52.64 14.72
N GLY A 150 12.54 -52.08 13.53
CA GLY A 150 11.70 -52.66 12.48
C GLY A 150 12.27 -52.37 11.11
N HIS A 151 13.02 -53.33 10.57
CA HIS A 151 13.61 -53.32 9.24
C HIS A 151 12.58 -53.12 8.12
N GLY A 152 12.96 -52.37 7.09
CA GLY A 152 12.20 -52.30 5.84
C GLY A 152 12.85 -51.37 4.82
N GLN A 153 13.99 -51.79 4.29
CA GLN A 153 14.56 -51.25 3.05
C GLN A 153 13.56 -51.39 1.90
N SER A 154 13.48 -50.39 1.02
CA SER A 154 13.56 -50.54 -0.45
C SER A 154 13.46 -49.16 -1.11
N ALA A 155 14.50 -48.82 -1.87
CA ALA A 155 14.66 -47.62 -2.68
C ALA A 155 13.92 -47.78 -4.05
N PRO A 156 14.05 -46.83 -4.99
CA PRO A 156 13.03 -46.46 -5.97
C PRO A 156 13.05 -47.30 -7.25
N GLU A 157 11.90 -47.43 -7.92
CA GLU A 157 11.83 -47.91 -9.30
C GLU A 157 10.99 -46.94 -10.14
N THR A 158 11.68 -46.39 -11.15
CA THR A 158 11.18 -45.63 -12.28
C THR A 158 10.21 -46.43 -13.15
N ARG A 159 9.14 -45.81 -13.68
CA ARG A 159 8.64 -46.18 -15.01
C ARG A 159 7.84 -45.04 -15.69
N PRO A 160 8.22 -44.67 -16.92
CA PRO A 160 7.36 -43.95 -17.86
C PRO A 160 6.57 -44.92 -18.74
N THR A 161 5.34 -44.51 -19.10
CA THR A 161 4.45 -45.08 -20.14
C THR A 161 3.53 -43.92 -20.54
N ARG A 162 3.23 -43.61 -21.79
CA ARG A 162 3.50 -44.12 -23.13
C ARG A 162 3.15 -42.96 -24.08
#